data_AF-A0A922LE89-F1
#
_entry.id   AF-A0A922LE89-F1
#
_cell.length_a   1.000
_cell.length_b   1.000
_cell.length_c   1.000
_cell.angle_alpha   90.00
_cell.angle_beta   90.00
_cell.angle_gamma   90.00
#
_symmetry.space_group_name_H-M   'P 1'
#
loop_
_entity.id
_entity.type
_entity.pdbx_description
1 polymer ?
#
loop_
_entity_poly.entity_id
_entity_poly.type
_entity_poly.pdbx_seq_one_letter_code
_entity_poly.pdbx_strand_id
1 'polypeptide(L)'
;MHKATWISPDHTTENQIDHIYINKKFRRAMEDVRTKKGADIASRHHLVVAKTKAKLKKHWAAEETALQKFNTAFFRHTSKFNEFKIALNNRFQALHDLLKEEETTMEANWKGIKEALTSTYQEVLGLKKHHHKEWISVETLDSIKETKNKKTAINNSRTRTEKVRAQAEYIEANKPMKKSIKADKKKYVEELATMAKKAARQGNMKQLYDTKKKLAGRYSKPERPVKDKEGRPITEIQQQRNRWVEYFEELQ
;
A
#
# COMPACT_ATOMS: atom_id res chain seq x y z
N MET A 1 -27.09 -8.27 7.20
CA MET A 1 -26.31 -7.34 6.36
C MET A 1 -26.11 -6.04 7.15
N HIS A 2 -24.88 -5.65 7.46
CA HIS A 2 -24.59 -4.46 8.27
C HIS A 2 -24.73 -3.19 7.42
N LYS A 3 -25.64 -2.29 7.79
CA LYS A 3 -25.91 -1.03 7.05
C LYS A 3 -25.21 0.20 7.63
N ALA A 4 -24.90 0.18 8.92
CA ALA A 4 -24.28 1.32 9.59
C ALA A 4 -22.86 1.57 9.10
N THR A 5 -22.60 2.81 8.69
CA THR A 5 -21.30 3.27 8.21
C THR A 5 -20.59 4.16 9.22
N TRP A 6 -21.23 4.47 10.34
CA TRP A 6 -20.65 5.27 11.43
C TRP A 6 -21.14 4.81 12.79
N ILE A 7 -20.28 4.93 13.81
CA ILE A 7 -20.62 4.65 15.22
C ILE A 7 -20.37 5.90 16.06
N SER A 8 -21.31 6.22 16.94
CA SER A 8 -21.21 7.33 17.88
C SER A 8 -20.08 7.20 18.90
N PRO A 9 -19.61 8.33 19.47
CA PRO A 9 -18.57 8.34 20.51
C PRO A 9 -18.78 7.39 21.67
N ASP A 10 -20.04 7.23 22.09
CA ASP A 10 -20.49 6.42 23.21
C ASP A 10 -20.79 4.95 22.80
N HIS A 11 -20.55 4.60 21.53
CA HIS A 11 -20.72 3.27 20.97
C HIS A 11 -22.14 2.68 21.10
N THR A 12 -23.14 3.54 21.29
CA THR A 12 -24.56 3.16 21.38
C THR A 12 -25.26 3.26 20.04
N THR A 13 -24.94 4.30 19.28
CA THR A 13 -25.70 4.73 18.12
C THR A 13 -24.91 4.41 16.87
N GLU A 14 -25.56 3.71 15.95
CA GLU A 14 -25.02 3.35 14.65
C GLU A 14 -25.83 4.06 13.56
N ASN A 15 -25.17 4.86 12.70
CA ASN A 15 -25.83 5.60 11.61
C ASN A 15 -25.28 5.18 10.25
N GLN A 16 -26.09 5.36 9.21
CA GLN A 16 -25.67 5.24 7.81
C GLN A 16 -25.55 6.65 7.23
N ILE A 17 -24.31 7.14 7.08
CA ILE A 17 -24.00 8.49 6.60
C ILE A 17 -23.02 8.50 5.43
N ASP A 18 -22.51 7.34 5.03
CA ASP A 18 -21.59 7.18 3.91
C ASP A 18 -22.30 6.45 2.76
N HIS A 19 -22.27 7.04 1.56
CA HIS A 19 -23.00 6.55 0.40
C HIS A 19 -22.08 6.46 -0.83
N ILE A 20 -22.30 5.44 -1.66
CA ILE A 20 -21.65 5.30 -2.96
C ILE A 20 -22.71 5.52 -4.03
N TYR A 21 -22.57 6.61 -4.80
CA TYR A 21 -23.45 6.92 -5.91
C TYR A 21 -22.87 6.40 -7.22
N ILE A 22 -23.73 5.83 -8.06
CA ILE A 22 -23.39 5.44 -9.43
C ILE A 22 -24.44 6.00 -10.39
N ASN A 23 -24.00 6.44 -11.57
CA ASN A 23 -24.92 6.90 -12.61
C ASN A 23 -25.91 5.78 -12.97
N LYS A 24 -27.20 6.13 -13.13
CA LYS A 24 -28.31 5.21 -13.44
C LYS A 24 -28.02 4.28 -14.61
N LYS A 25 -27.32 4.75 -15.66
CA LYS A 25 -26.91 3.95 -16.82
C LYS A 25 -26.03 2.75 -16.43
N PHE A 26 -25.21 2.90 -15.40
CA PHE A 26 -24.28 1.88 -14.92
C PHE A 26 -24.79 1.14 -13.68
N ARG A 27 -26.05 1.31 -13.27
CA ARG A 27 -26.60 0.62 -12.09
C ARG A 27 -26.39 -0.90 -12.11
N ARG A 28 -26.46 -1.51 -13.30
CA ARG A 28 -26.26 -2.95 -13.51
C ARG A 28 -24.80 -3.39 -13.41
N ALA A 29 -23.86 -2.45 -13.38
CA ALA A 29 -22.44 -2.71 -13.16
C ALA A 29 -22.10 -2.87 -11.68
N MET A 30 -22.96 -2.42 -10.75
CA MET A 30 -22.76 -2.66 -9.31
C MET A 30 -23.13 -4.11 -8.99
N GLU A 31 -22.18 -4.88 -8.51
CA GLU A 31 -22.39 -6.28 -8.13
C GLU A 31 -22.68 -6.43 -6.64
N ASP A 32 -21.97 -5.70 -5.78
CA ASP A 32 -22.08 -5.82 -4.32
C ASP A 32 -21.70 -4.49 -3.66
N VAL A 33 -22.37 -4.13 -2.56
CA VAL A 33 -21.99 -3.01 -1.69
C VAL A 33 -22.05 -3.48 -0.26
N ARG A 34 -20.93 -3.36 0.44
CA ARG A 34 -20.81 -3.85 1.82
C ARG A 34 -19.99 -2.92 2.68
N THR A 35 -20.40 -2.85 3.93
CA THR A 35 -19.66 -2.14 4.98
C THR A 35 -18.72 -3.10 5.69
N LYS A 36 -17.43 -2.76 5.73
CA LYS A 36 -16.35 -3.53 6.35
C LYS A 36 -16.13 -3.06 7.78
N LYS A 37 -16.96 -3.54 8.72
CA LYS A 37 -16.83 -3.22 10.16
C LYS A 37 -15.46 -3.62 10.76
N GLY A 38 -14.82 -4.67 10.22
CA GLY A 38 -13.51 -5.14 10.69
C GLY A 38 -12.29 -4.43 10.11
N ALA A 39 -12.45 -3.50 9.17
CA ALA A 39 -11.33 -2.76 8.58
C ALA A 39 -10.85 -1.66 9.55
N ASP A 40 -9.55 -1.65 9.87
CA ASP A 40 -8.98 -0.60 10.72
C ASP A 40 -8.70 0.66 9.91
N ILE A 41 -9.62 1.63 10.00
CA ILE A 41 -9.46 2.96 9.38
C ILE A 41 -9.20 4.06 10.41
N ALA A 42 -8.92 3.70 11.68
CA ALA A 42 -8.66 4.63 12.78
C ALA A 42 -9.67 5.81 12.87
N SER A 43 -10.91 5.55 12.44
CA SER A 43 -12.03 6.48 12.35
C SER A 43 -13.27 5.81 12.94
N ARG A 44 -14.25 6.63 13.34
CA ARG A 44 -15.58 6.16 13.77
C ARG A 44 -16.46 5.72 12.60
N HIS A 45 -16.01 5.98 11.38
CA HIS A 45 -16.61 5.44 10.18
C HIS A 45 -16.19 3.98 9.97
N HIS A 46 -17.03 3.21 9.29
CA HIS A 46 -16.70 1.92 8.71
C HIS A 46 -16.42 2.09 7.22
N LEU A 47 -15.47 1.31 6.71
CA LEU A 47 -15.13 1.36 5.29
C LEU A 47 -16.29 0.80 4.45
N VAL A 48 -16.83 1.59 3.52
CA VAL A 48 -17.84 1.12 2.56
C VAL A 48 -17.13 0.72 1.26
N VAL A 49 -17.39 -0.50 0.78
CA VAL A 49 -16.75 -1.04 -0.42
C VAL A 49 -17.81 -1.47 -1.41
N ALA A 50 -17.76 -0.91 -2.62
CA ALA A 50 -18.52 -1.36 -3.77
C ALA A 50 -17.68 -2.26 -4.68
N LYS A 51 -18.24 -3.38 -5.10
CA LYS A 51 -17.72 -4.23 -6.16
C LYS A 51 -18.47 -3.88 -7.45
N THR A 52 -17.72 -3.51 -8.49
CA THR A 52 -18.29 -3.12 -9.78
C THR A 52 -17.67 -3.90 -10.93
N LYS A 53 -18.50 -4.31 -11.88
CA LYS A 53 -18.10 -4.92 -13.16
C LYS A 53 -18.22 -3.90 -14.28
N ALA A 54 -17.08 -3.34 -14.68
CA ALA A 54 -16.99 -2.43 -15.82
C ALA A 54 -16.13 -3.04 -16.92
N LYS A 55 -16.55 -2.88 -18.18
CA LYS A 55 -15.71 -3.16 -19.34
C LYS A 55 -14.91 -1.90 -19.64
N LEU A 56 -13.66 -1.86 -19.21
CA LEU A 56 -12.73 -0.77 -19.52
C LEU A 56 -11.95 -1.13 -20.78
N LYS A 57 -11.65 -0.13 -21.63
CA LYS A 57 -10.70 -0.32 -22.74
C LYS A 57 -9.35 -0.70 -22.12
N LYS A 58 -8.88 -1.91 -22.41
CA LYS A 58 -7.59 -2.39 -21.95
C LYS A 58 -6.52 -1.49 -22.58
N HIS A 59 -5.93 -0.60 -21.80
CA HIS A 59 -4.56 -0.24 -22.08
C HIS A 59 -3.76 -1.49 -21.75
N TRP A 60 -2.93 -1.97 -22.68
CA TRP A 60 -1.99 -3.03 -22.35
C TRP A 60 -1.06 -2.46 -21.27
N ALA A 61 -1.33 -2.78 -20.02
CA ALA A 61 -0.29 -2.92 -19.04
C ALA A 61 0.06 -4.40 -19.13
N ALA A 62 1.32 -4.70 -19.44
CA ALA A 62 1.84 -6.07 -19.39
C ALA A 62 1.31 -6.71 -18.10
N GLU A 63 0.76 -7.92 -18.22
CA GLU A 63 0.20 -8.66 -17.09
C GLU A 63 1.15 -8.56 -15.91
N GLU A 64 0.69 -7.87 -14.87
CA GLU A 64 1.42 -7.73 -13.63
C GLU A 64 1.24 -9.02 -12.84
N THR A 65 1.73 -10.13 -13.39
CA THR A 65 2.28 -11.18 -12.56
C THR A 65 3.30 -10.45 -11.70
N ALA A 66 3.10 -10.43 -10.38
CA ALA A 66 4.05 -9.83 -9.46
C ALA A 66 5.39 -10.55 -9.64
N LEU A 67 6.20 -10.08 -10.60
CA LEU A 67 7.50 -10.63 -10.90
C LEU A 67 8.29 -10.50 -9.61
N GLN A 68 8.59 -11.63 -8.99
CA GLN A 68 9.51 -11.70 -7.88
C GLN A 68 10.85 -11.17 -8.42
N LYS A 69 11.13 -9.90 -8.12
CA LYS A 69 12.38 -9.25 -8.53
C LYS A 69 13.46 -9.73 -7.59
N PHE A 70 14.58 -10.20 -8.12
CA PHE A 70 15.78 -10.48 -7.32
C PHE A 70 16.60 -9.21 -7.09
N ASN A 71 17.44 -9.21 -6.06
CA ASN A 71 18.28 -8.06 -5.75
C ASN A 71 19.55 -8.03 -6.64
N THR A 72 19.40 -7.56 -7.88
CA THR A 72 20.51 -7.47 -8.84
C THR A 72 21.60 -6.45 -8.46
N ALA A 73 21.38 -5.60 -7.45
CA ALA A 73 22.40 -4.66 -6.98
C ALA A 73 23.62 -5.37 -6.38
N PHE A 74 23.44 -6.60 -5.87
CA PHE A 74 24.54 -7.39 -5.30
C PHE A 74 25.61 -7.78 -6.32
N PHE A 75 25.28 -7.80 -7.62
CA PHE A 75 26.27 -8.02 -8.68
C PHE A 75 27.33 -6.91 -8.79
N ARG A 76 27.13 -5.76 -8.13
CA ARG A 76 28.16 -4.72 -8.02
C ARG A 76 29.30 -5.11 -7.08
N HIS A 77 29.09 -6.12 -6.22
CA HIS A 77 30.12 -6.63 -5.33
C HIS A 77 30.77 -7.86 -5.96
N THR A 78 32.07 -7.78 -6.23
CA THR A 78 32.84 -8.85 -6.86
C THR A 78 32.75 -10.17 -6.10
N SER A 79 32.72 -10.14 -4.77
CA SER A 79 32.56 -11.33 -3.92
C SER A 79 31.23 -12.05 -4.16
N LYS A 80 30.11 -11.31 -4.14
CA LYS A 80 28.76 -11.85 -4.37
C LYS A 80 28.58 -12.35 -5.81
N PHE A 81 29.20 -11.69 -6.78
CA PHE A 81 29.19 -12.15 -8.16
C PHE A 81 29.92 -13.51 -8.31
N ASN A 82 31.07 -13.67 -7.66
CA ASN A 82 31.81 -14.94 -7.67
C ASN A 82 31.06 -16.06 -6.95
N GLU A 83 30.45 -15.77 -5.81
CA GLU A 83 29.57 -16.69 -5.08
C GLU A 83 28.42 -17.18 -5.97
N PHE A 84 27.78 -16.27 -6.70
CA PHE A 84 26.72 -16.61 -7.66
C PHE A 84 27.24 -17.53 -8.77
N LYS A 85 28.40 -17.22 -9.36
CA LYS A 85 29.00 -18.03 -10.42
C LYS A 85 29.30 -19.46 -9.95
N ILE A 86 29.84 -19.62 -8.74
CA ILE A 86 30.16 -20.93 -8.16
C ILE A 86 28.87 -21.71 -7.89
N ALA A 87 27.90 -21.09 -7.21
CA ALA A 87 26.62 -21.74 -6.87
C ALA A 87 25.86 -22.18 -8.13
N LEU A 88 25.84 -21.33 -9.17
CA LEU A 88 25.21 -21.64 -10.45
C LEU A 88 25.88 -22.85 -11.11
N ASN A 89 27.20 -22.84 -11.22
CA ASN A 89 27.94 -23.95 -11.83
C ASN A 89 27.71 -25.27 -11.10
N ASN A 90 27.76 -25.26 -9.77
CA ASN A 90 27.52 -26.47 -8.97
C ASN A 90 26.13 -27.06 -9.21
N ARG A 91 25.10 -26.21 -9.30
CA ARG A 91 23.72 -26.63 -9.53
C ARG A 91 23.47 -27.12 -10.96
N PHE A 92 24.10 -26.50 -11.95
CA PHE A 92 24.04 -26.98 -13.33
C PHE A 92 24.80 -28.30 -13.52
N GLN A 93 25.91 -28.50 -12.80
CA GLN A 93 26.60 -29.78 -12.80
C GLN A 93 25.71 -30.89 -12.24
N ALA A 94 25.10 -30.66 -11.07
CA ALA A 94 24.16 -31.60 -10.47
C ALA A 94 22.94 -31.88 -11.37
N LEU A 95 22.40 -30.85 -12.03
CA LEU A 95 21.30 -31.00 -12.98
C LEU A 95 21.72 -31.85 -14.19
N HIS A 96 22.90 -31.61 -14.74
CA HIS A 96 23.42 -32.36 -15.87
C HIS A 96 23.67 -33.84 -15.53
N ASP A 97 24.16 -34.12 -14.31
CA ASP A 97 24.36 -35.50 -13.85
C ASP A 97 23.02 -36.23 -13.67
N LEU A 98 21.98 -35.56 -13.15
CA LEU A 98 20.62 -36.09 -13.10
C LEU A 98 20.03 -36.37 -14.50
N LEU A 99 20.27 -35.48 -15.46
CA LEU A 99 19.79 -35.63 -16.84
C LEU A 99 20.48 -36.78 -17.60
N LYS A 100 21.63 -37.27 -17.14
CA LYS A 100 22.30 -38.45 -17.70
C LYS A 100 21.71 -39.77 -17.21
N GLU A 101 21.11 -39.77 -16.02
CA GLU A 101 20.57 -40.98 -15.40
C GLU A 101 19.09 -41.24 -15.74
N GLU A 102 18.37 -40.23 -16.23
CA GLU A 102 16.91 -40.27 -16.38
C GLU A 102 16.46 -39.82 -17.79
N GLU A 103 15.65 -40.63 -18.48
CA GLU A 103 15.10 -40.30 -19.80
C GLU A 103 13.96 -39.27 -19.62
N THR A 104 14.35 -38.00 -19.66
CA THR A 104 13.50 -36.86 -19.30
C THR A 104 12.91 -36.18 -20.53
N THR A 105 11.66 -35.71 -20.41
CA THR A 105 11.01 -34.95 -21.48
C THR A 105 11.59 -33.54 -21.60
N MET A 106 11.47 -32.93 -22.79
CA MET A 106 11.92 -31.54 -23.02
C MET A 106 11.33 -30.54 -22.01
N GLU A 107 10.06 -30.74 -21.62
CA GLU A 107 9.39 -29.93 -20.61
C GLU A 107 10.00 -30.08 -19.21
N ALA A 108 10.38 -31.31 -18.84
CA ALA A 108 11.06 -31.58 -17.58
C ALA A 108 12.44 -30.92 -17.55
N ASN A 109 13.17 -30.96 -18.67
CA ASN A 109 14.48 -30.34 -18.80
C ASN A 109 14.40 -28.82 -18.68
N TRP A 110 13.43 -28.22 -19.35
CA TRP A 110 13.18 -26.79 -19.24
C TRP A 110 12.81 -26.38 -17.81
N LYS A 111 11.99 -27.19 -17.13
CA LYS A 111 11.64 -26.96 -15.72
C LYS A 111 12.88 -27.04 -14.82
N GLY A 112 13.73 -28.03 -14.98
CA GLY A 112 14.98 -28.19 -14.23
C GLY A 112 15.94 -27.02 -14.40
N ILE A 113 16.12 -26.53 -15.64
CA ILE A 113 16.93 -25.34 -15.93
C ILE A 113 16.37 -24.11 -15.23
N LYS A 114 15.05 -23.90 -15.34
CA LYS A 114 14.37 -22.77 -14.71
C LYS A 114 14.49 -22.82 -13.19
N GLU A 115 14.37 -24.00 -12.58
CA GLU A 115 14.50 -24.20 -11.14
C GLU A 115 15.93 -24.00 -10.64
N ALA A 116 16.92 -24.53 -11.36
CA ALA A 116 18.33 -24.34 -11.05
C ALA A 116 18.69 -22.84 -11.04
N LEU A 117 18.31 -22.11 -12.09
CA LEU A 117 18.46 -20.66 -12.15
C LEU A 117 17.71 -19.96 -11.00
N THR A 118 16.39 -20.13 -10.90
CA THR A 118 15.55 -19.39 -9.94
C THR A 118 16.01 -19.60 -8.49
N SER A 119 16.33 -20.84 -8.14
CA SER A 119 16.78 -21.17 -6.79
C SER A 119 18.19 -20.64 -6.49
N THR A 120 19.07 -20.48 -7.50
CA THR A 120 20.42 -19.87 -7.32
C THR A 120 20.28 -18.37 -7.08
N TYR A 121 19.44 -17.70 -7.88
CA TYR A 121 19.07 -16.31 -7.70
C TYR A 121 18.48 -16.07 -6.30
N GLN A 122 17.61 -16.97 -5.84
CA GLN A 122 17.00 -16.87 -4.52
C GLN A 122 17.98 -17.09 -3.36
N GLU A 123 18.90 -18.06 -3.49
CA GLU A 123 19.91 -18.34 -2.45
C GLU A 123 20.94 -17.21 -2.32
N VAL A 124 21.53 -16.79 -3.44
CA VAL A 124 22.70 -15.89 -3.39
C VAL A 124 22.31 -14.42 -3.34
N LEU A 125 21.28 -14.02 -4.10
CA LEU A 125 20.86 -12.61 -4.20
C LEU A 125 19.66 -12.30 -3.30
N GLY A 126 18.84 -13.32 -3.02
CA GLY A 126 17.57 -13.14 -2.33
C GLY A 126 16.54 -12.37 -3.15
N LEU A 127 15.30 -12.44 -2.68
CA LEU A 127 14.23 -11.59 -3.21
C LEU A 127 14.52 -10.13 -2.87
N LYS A 128 14.24 -9.24 -3.84
CA LYS A 128 14.23 -7.80 -3.62
C LYS A 128 13.19 -7.51 -2.55
N LYS A 129 13.65 -7.24 -1.34
CA LYS A 129 12.78 -6.87 -0.24
C LYS A 129 12.00 -5.63 -0.67
N HIS A 130 10.68 -5.67 -0.48
CA HIS A 130 9.91 -4.44 -0.47
C HIS A 130 10.46 -3.62 0.69
N HIS A 131 11.30 -2.65 0.38
CA HIS A 131 11.63 -1.64 1.36
C HIS A 131 10.28 -1.05 1.79
N HIS A 132 9.95 -1.23 3.07
CA HIS A 132 9.04 -0.29 3.70
C HIS A 132 9.55 1.11 3.39
N LYS A 133 8.62 2.07 3.24
CA LYS A 133 8.98 3.44 2.85
C LYS A 133 10.22 3.84 3.66
N GLU A 134 11.28 4.33 2.99
CA GLU A 134 12.64 4.52 3.57
C GLU A 134 12.64 5.22 4.94
N TRP A 135 11.57 5.95 5.26
CA TRP A 135 11.40 6.72 6.47
C TRP A 135 10.80 5.98 7.67
N ILE A 136 10.17 4.81 7.52
CA ILE A 136 9.50 4.12 8.65
C ILE A 136 10.50 3.24 9.40
N SER A 137 10.66 3.48 10.70
CA SER A 137 11.53 2.68 11.57
C SER A 137 10.93 1.31 11.92
N VAL A 138 11.77 0.37 12.36
CA VAL A 138 11.35 -0.96 12.82
C VAL A 138 10.45 -0.84 14.06
N GLU A 139 10.82 0.03 15.02
CA GLU A 139 10.03 0.29 16.23
C GLU A 139 8.61 0.80 15.89
N THR A 140 8.48 1.67 14.89
CA THR A 140 7.17 2.12 14.40
C THR A 140 6.38 0.98 13.74
N LEU A 141 7.03 0.08 13.01
CA LEU A 141 6.36 -1.09 12.42
C LEU A 141 5.84 -2.05 13.50
N ASP A 142 6.61 -2.28 14.56
CA ASP A 142 6.18 -3.09 15.70
C ASP A 142 4.99 -2.45 16.43
N SER A 143 5.03 -1.13 16.62
CA SER A 143 3.91 -0.36 17.18
C SER A 143 2.64 -0.44 16.31
N ILE A 144 2.79 -0.44 14.97
CA ILE A 144 1.67 -0.65 14.03
C ILE A 144 1.10 -2.08 14.15
N LYS A 145 1.97 -3.07 14.32
CA LYS A 145 1.54 -4.46 14.52
C LYS A 145 0.79 -4.63 15.84
N GLU A 146 1.29 -4.03 16.92
CA GLU A 146 0.67 -4.09 18.24
C GLU A 146 -0.71 -3.42 18.26
N THR A 147 -0.84 -2.23 17.68
CA THR A 147 -2.14 -1.54 17.55
C THR A 147 -3.14 -2.32 16.71
N LYS A 148 -2.68 -3.00 15.65
CA LYS A 148 -3.51 -3.92 14.87
C LYS A 148 -4.01 -5.09 15.72
N ASN A 149 -3.16 -5.68 16.56
CA ASN A 149 -3.57 -6.75 17.47
C ASN A 149 -4.62 -6.26 18.50
N LYS A 150 -4.42 -5.07 19.09
CA LYS A 150 -5.41 -4.45 19.98
C LYS A 150 -6.74 -4.19 19.28
N LYS A 151 -6.70 -3.84 17.98
CA LYS A 151 -7.91 -3.73 17.16
C LYS A 151 -8.62 -5.07 16.94
N THR A 152 -7.87 -6.16 16.77
CA THR A 152 -8.48 -7.51 16.69
C THR A 152 -9.15 -7.91 18.00
N ALA A 153 -8.59 -7.53 19.16
CA ALA A 153 -9.22 -7.77 20.46
C ALA A 153 -10.58 -7.05 20.59
N ILE A 154 -10.70 -5.81 20.10
CA ILE A 154 -11.99 -5.10 20.03
C ILE A 154 -13.00 -5.86 19.17
N ASN A 155 -12.59 -6.32 17.99
CA ASN A 155 -13.49 -7.01 17.05
C ASN A 155 -13.96 -8.38 17.58
N ASN A 156 -13.13 -9.04 18.40
CA ASN A 156 -13.43 -10.34 18.99
C ASN A 156 -14.16 -10.26 20.34
N SER A 157 -14.30 -9.07 20.92
CA SER A 157 -14.98 -8.87 22.21
C SER A 157 -16.46 -9.29 22.14
N ARG A 158 -16.91 -10.03 23.16
CA ARG A 158 -18.28 -10.59 23.19
C ARG A 158 -19.22 -9.76 24.06
N THR A 159 -18.70 -9.20 25.14
CA THR A 159 -19.49 -8.37 26.06
C THR A 159 -19.19 -6.88 25.89
N ARG A 160 -20.15 -6.02 26.25
CA ARG A 160 -20.00 -4.56 26.15
C ARG A 160 -18.85 -4.05 27.02
N THR A 161 -18.67 -4.64 28.20
CA THR A 161 -17.59 -4.29 29.13
C THR A 161 -16.21 -4.64 28.59
N GLU A 162 -16.05 -5.83 27.99
CA GLU A 162 -14.81 -6.21 27.28
C GLU A 162 -14.49 -5.26 26.14
N LYS A 163 -15.51 -4.89 25.35
CA LYS A 163 -15.36 -3.98 24.22
C LYS A 163 -14.86 -2.61 24.66
N VAL A 164 -15.41 -2.06 25.74
CA VAL A 164 -14.96 -0.78 26.32
C VAL A 164 -13.51 -0.85 26.78
N ARG A 165 -13.12 -1.94 27.45
CA ARG A 165 -11.73 -2.15 27.91
C ARG A 165 -10.75 -2.25 26.76
N ALA A 166 -11.02 -3.11 25.78
CA ALA A 166 -10.18 -3.28 24.59
C ALA A 166 -10.09 -1.98 23.77
N GLN A 167 -11.17 -1.18 23.76
CA GLN A 167 -11.19 0.14 23.11
C GLN A 167 -10.27 1.14 23.82
N ALA A 168 -10.25 1.15 25.16
CA ALA A 168 -9.33 1.98 25.93
C ALA A 168 -7.86 1.61 25.65
N GLU A 169 -7.53 0.32 25.66
CA GLU A 169 -6.18 -0.17 25.35
C GLU A 169 -5.74 0.19 23.92
N TYR A 170 -6.63 0.11 22.95
CA TYR A 170 -6.36 0.56 21.58
C TYR A 170 -6.11 2.07 21.50
N ILE A 171 -6.91 2.89 22.20
CA ILE A 171 -6.75 4.35 22.19
C ILE A 171 -5.39 4.73 22.79
N GLU A 172 -5.03 4.14 23.93
CA GLU A 172 -3.74 4.36 24.59
C GLU A 172 -2.56 3.98 23.70
N ALA A 173 -2.64 2.86 22.96
CA ALA A 173 -1.58 2.42 22.05
C ALA A 173 -1.53 3.23 20.73
N ASN A 174 -2.66 3.71 20.23
CA ASN A 174 -2.75 4.43 18.96
C ASN A 174 -2.09 5.82 19.03
N LYS A 175 -2.11 6.47 20.19
CA LYS A 175 -1.51 7.79 20.41
C LYS A 175 0.02 7.80 20.21
N PRO A 176 0.82 6.95 20.90
CA PRO A 176 2.26 6.87 20.67
C PRO A 176 2.60 6.35 19.27
N MET A 177 1.86 5.38 18.72
CA MET A 177 2.05 4.92 17.33
C MET A 177 1.92 6.07 16.33
N LYS A 178 0.86 6.90 16.43
CA LYS A 178 0.71 8.07 15.55
C LYS A 178 1.84 9.09 15.74
N LYS A 179 2.38 9.23 16.95
CA LYS A 179 3.53 10.10 17.23
C LYS A 179 4.81 9.56 16.60
N SER A 180 5.09 8.26 16.72
CA SER A 180 6.29 7.64 16.14
C SER A 180 6.28 7.75 14.62
N ILE A 181 5.15 7.49 13.96
CA ILE A 181 4.98 7.69 12.50
C ILE A 181 5.30 9.13 12.09
N LYS A 182 4.83 10.12 12.86
CA LYS A 182 5.11 11.54 12.57
C LYS A 182 6.59 11.88 12.80
N ALA A 183 7.19 11.36 13.86
CA ALA A 183 8.60 11.57 14.20
C ALA A 183 9.52 10.97 13.13
N ASP A 184 9.28 9.72 12.74
CA ASP A 184 9.98 9.03 11.67
C ASP A 184 9.94 9.80 10.35
N LYS A 185 8.74 10.27 9.96
CA LYS A 185 8.58 11.10 8.76
C LYS A 185 9.36 12.42 8.87
N LYS A 186 9.30 13.09 10.02
CA LYS A 186 10.02 14.34 10.26
C LYS A 186 11.52 14.14 10.15
N LYS A 187 12.06 13.11 10.84
CA LYS A 187 13.47 12.74 10.82
C LYS A 187 13.97 12.48 9.41
N TYR A 188 13.24 11.70 8.63
CA TYR A 188 13.60 11.43 7.23
C TYR A 188 13.64 12.68 6.36
N VAL A 189 12.67 13.59 6.52
CA VAL A 189 12.66 14.86 5.78
C VAL A 189 13.86 15.74 6.19
N GLU A 190 14.19 15.78 7.47
CA GLU A 190 15.36 16.50 7.99
C GLU A 190 16.68 15.91 7.45
N GLU A 191 16.82 14.59 7.41
CA GLU A 191 17.97 13.89 6.82
C GLU A 191 18.11 14.18 5.32
N LEU A 192 17.01 14.19 4.56
CA LEU A 192 17.03 14.60 3.16
C LEU A 192 17.45 16.07 3.02
N ALA A 193 16.97 16.95 3.88
CA ALA A 193 17.34 18.37 3.84
C ALA A 193 18.83 18.58 4.18
N THR A 194 19.39 17.86 5.15
CA THR A 194 20.82 17.94 5.49
C THR A 194 21.70 17.37 4.36
N MET A 195 21.29 16.26 3.74
CA MET A 195 21.98 15.71 2.56
C MET A 195 21.96 16.68 1.37
N ALA A 196 20.82 17.33 1.10
CA ALA A 196 20.73 18.36 0.07
C ALA A 196 21.67 19.54 0.35
N LYS A 197 21.70 20.05 1.59
CA LYS A 197 22.62 21.12 2.00
C LYS A 197 24.09 20.71 1.82
N LYS A 198 24.46 19.49 2.19
CA LYS A 198 25.82 18.97 2.04
C LYS A 198 26.20 18.84 0.55
N ALA A 199 25.32 18.28 -0.27
CA ALA A 199 25.55 18.15 -1.71
C ALA A 199 25.73 19.51 -2.40
N ALA A 200 24.94 20.52 -2.02
CA ALA A 200 25.09 21.88 -2.51
C ALA A 200 26.46 22.48 -2.14
N ARG A 201 26.90 22.33 -0.88
CA ARG A 201 28.23 22.80 -0.42
C ARG A 201 29.39 22.12 -1.14
N GLN A 202 29.23 20.85 -1.51
CA GLN A 202 30.25 20.06 -2.20
C GLN A 202 30.20 20.21 -3.73
N GLY A 203 29.29 21.01 -4.29
CA GLY A 203 29.10 21.14 -5.74
C GLY A 203 28.52 19.88 -6.42
N ASN A 204 28.03 18.88 -5.66
CA ASN A 204 27.44 17.66 -6.22
C ASN A 204 26.00 17.91 -6.68
N MET A 205 25.87 18.50 -7.87
CA MET A 205 24.59 18.94 -8.43
C MET A 205 23.62 17.78 -8.69
N LYS A 206 24.15 16.61 -9.08
CA LYS A 206 23.35 15.39 -9.30
C LYS A 206 22.63 14.94 -8.04
N GLN A 207 23.37 14.81 -6.93
CA GLN A 207 22.81 14.40 -5.65
C GLN A 207 21.84 15.45 -5.09
N LEU A 208 22.12 16.73 -5.28
CA LEU A 208 21.21 17.82 -4.91
C LEU A 208 19.86 17.69 -5.64
N TYR A 209 19.90 17.50 -6.96
CA TYR A 209 18.70 17.35 -7.79
C TYR A 209 17.89 16.12 -7.41
N ASP A 210 18.54 14.95 -7.26
CA ASP A 210 17.89 13.71 -6.86
C ASP A 210 17.20 13.83 -5.49
N THR A 211 17.84 14.50 -4.53
CA THR A 211 17.29 14.71 -3.19
C THR A 211 16.12 15.69 -3.20
N LYS A 212 16.21 16.78 -3.97
CA LYS A 212 15.09 17.73 -4.17
C LYS A 212 13.89 17.05 -4.83
N LYS A 213 14.13 16.18 -5.81
CA LYS A 213 13.08 15.38 -6.47
C LYS A 213 12.41 14.40 -5.49
N LYS A 214 13.15 13.78 -4.57
CA LYS A 214 12.58 12.95 -3.49
C LYS A 214 11.69 13.78 -2.56
N LEU A 215 12.12 14.98 -2.16
CA LEU A 215 11.36 15.87 -1.27
C LEU A 215 10.09 16.42 -1.91
N ALA A 216 10.13 16.78 -3.20
CA ALA A 216 8.99 17.33 -3.93
C ALA A 216 7.85 16.32 -4.13
N GLY A 217 8.11 15.02 -3.97
CA GLY A 217 7.14 13.95 -4.23
C GLY A 217 6.75 13.87 -5.71
N ARG A 218 5.69 13.11 -6.02
CA ARG A 218 5.05 13.20 -7.34
C ARG A 218 4.11 14.40 -7.31
N TYR A 219 4.31 15.35 -8.22
CA TYR A 219 3.30 16.36 -8.51
C TYR A 219 2.01 15.63 -8.94
N SER A 220 1.02 15.60 -8.05
CA SER A 220 -0.35 15.29 -8.44
C SER A 220 -0.97 16.59 -8.88
N LYS A 221 -1.67 16.58 -10.03
CA LYS A 221 -2.57 17.69 -10.34
C LYS A 221 -3.48 17.91 -9.13
N PRO A 222 -3.72 19.18 -8.71
CA PRO A 222 -4.71 19.44 -7.67
C PRO A 222 -6.06 18.85 -8.08
N GLU A 223 -6.86 18.48 -7.08
CA GLU A 223 -8.24 18.01 -7.28
C GLU A 223 -8.99 19.00 -8.17
N ARG A 224 -9.81 18.47 -9.08
CA ARG A 224 -10.60 19.32 -9.97
C ARG A 224 -11.53 20.17 -9.08
N PRO A 225 -11.50 21.51 -9.20
CA PRO A 225 -12.38 22.36 -8.42
C PRO A 225 -13.85 21.99 -8.67
N VAL A 226 -14.67 22.05 -7.62
CA VAL A 226 -16.13 21.90 -7.70
C VAL A 226 -16.66 22.95 -8.68
N LYS A 227 -17.58 22.56 -9.56
CA LYS A 227 -18.13 23.44 -10.60
C LYS A 227 -19.58 23.81 -10.31
N ASP A 228 -19.97 25.01 -10.70
CA ASP A 228 -21.37 25.43 -10.77
C ASP A 228 -22.12 24.66 -11.88
N LYS A 229 -23.42 24.93 -12.04
CA LYS A 229 -24.27 24.27 -13.06
C LYS A 229 -23.79 24.59 -14.48
N GLU A 230 -23.18 25.74 -14.66
CA GLU A 230 -22.62 26.24 -15.91
C GLU A 230 -21.20 25.71 -16.19
N GLY A 231 -20.64 24.91 -15.26
CA GLY A 231 -19.34 24.27 -15.42
C GLY A 231 -18.13 25.14 -15.07
N ARG A 232 -18.33 26.30 -14.45
CA ARG A 232 -17.30 27.22 -13.95
C ARG A 232 -16.82 26.78 -12.56
N PRO A 233 -15.52 26.90 -12.26
CA PRO A 233 -14.96 26.49 -10.97
C PRO A 233 -15.40 27.42 -9.83
N ILE A 234 -15.85 26.84 -8.73
CA ILE A 234 -16.25 27.53 -7.51
C ILE A 234 -15.06 27.57 -6.55
N THR A 235 -14.62 28.79 -6.22
CA THR A 235 -13.47 29.03 -5.34
C THR A 235 -13.86 29.24 -3.87
N GLU A 236 -15.12 29.61 -3.61
CA GLU A 236 -15.60 29.95 -2.26
C GLU A 236 -16.27 28.75 -1.56
N ILE A 237 -15.91 28.50 -0.30
CA ILE A 237 -16.39 27.35 0.50
C ILE A 237 -17.91 27.38 0.66
N GLN A 238 -18.51 28.56 0.88
CA GLN A 238 -19.95 28.68 1.07
C GLN A 238 -20.72 28.32 -0.20
N GLN A 239 -20.24 28.79 -1.36
CA GLN A 239 -20.81 28.45 -2.65
C GLN A 239 -20.64 26.96 -2.98
N GLN A 240 -19.53 26.33 -2.59
CA GLN A 240 -19.37 24.88 -2.73
C GLN A 240 -20.42 24.12 -1.91
N ARG A 241 -20.70 24.54 -0.67
CA ARG A 241 -21.74 23.93 0.17
C ARG A 241 -23.12 24.09 -0.45
N ASN A 242 -23.45 25.29 -0.94
CA ASN A 242 -24.71 25.54 -1.63
C ASN A 242 -24.84 24.66 -2.89
N ARG A 243 -23.76 24.55 -3.67
CA ARG A 243 -23.73 23.67 -4.85
C ARG A 243 -23.97 22.20 -4.51
N TRP A 244 -23.47 21.74 -3.35
CA TRP A 244 -23.77 20.40 -2.84
C TRP A 244 -25.23 20.25 -2.43
N VAL A 245 -25.80 21.23 -1.72
CA VAL A 245 -27.23 21.24 -1.34
C VAL A 245 -28.11 21.14 -2.58
N GLU A 246 -27.90 22.02 -3.57
CA GLU A 246 -28.62 22.01 -4.84
C GLU A 246 -28.52 20.65 -5.55
N TYR A 247 -27.33 20.06 -5.59
CA TYR A 247 -27.13 18.75 -6.23
C TYR A 247 -27.91 17.63 -5.53
N PHE A 248 -28.03 17.67 -4.20
CA PHE A 248 -28.78 16.65 -3.46
C PHE A 248 -30.29 16.85 -3.53
N GLU A 249 -30.76 18.10 -3.60
CA GLU A 249 -32.18 18.41 -3.83
C GLU A 249 -32.64 17.95 -5.22
N GLU A 250 -31.80 18.10 -6.25
CA GLU A 250 -32.07 17.61 -7.61
C GLU A 250 -32.10 16.07 -7.73
N LEU A 251 -31.60 15.35 -6.72
CA LEU A 251 -31.57 13.88 -6.71
C LEU A 251 -32.79 13.25 -6.01
N GLN A 252 -33.63 14.02 -5.32
CA GLN A 252 -34.91 13.56 -4.75
C GLN A 252 -36.01 13.51 -5.82
#